data_AF-A0A2R7T0B9-F1
#
_entry.id   AF-A0A2R7T0B9-F1
#
_cell.length_a   1.000
_cell.length_b   1.000
_cell.length_c   1.000
_cell.angle_alpha   90.00
_cell.angle_beta   90.00
_cell.angle_gamma   90.00
#
_symmetry.space_group_name_H-M   'P 1'
#
loop_
_entity.id
_entity.type
_entity.pdbx_description
1 polymer ?
#
loop_
_entity_poly.entity_id
_entity_poly.type
_entity_poly.pdbx_seq_one_letter_code
_entity_poly.pdbx_strand_id
1 'polypeptide(L)'
;MKILMTLLATPLVWACATSAAWAQAPHPHRLTLERITADPPLAGRLPRQAEVSPGGQWVSFLRPSQADSEVLELWAQPAAGGEPRKLVAAADLLGGAAQQLSETEKMALERQRISQRGITGYQWCGQADSALLFPLSGDLYLVRLSAAGPQAQKLALPAGAPKLEPRCTPDGQRLAYVQDGNLFTLPLSPGAQPQQLTTDGSDTVSWG
;
A
#
# COMPACT_ATOMS: atom_id res chain seq x y z
N MET A 1 19.32 49.16 -70.70
CA MET A 1 18.22 49.68 -71.56
C MET A 1 17.60 48.50 -72.31
N LYS A 2 16.40 48.08 -71.90
CA LYS A 2 15.46 47.02 -72.40
C LYS A 2 14.53 46.72 -71.20
N ILE A 3 13.41 47.40 -70.95
CA ILE A 3 12.08 47.46 -71.61
C ILE A 3 11.34 46.11 -71.61
N LEU A 4 10.19 46.11 -70.89
CA LEU A 4 9.00 45.22 -70.92
C LEU A 4 9.22 43.75 -70.53
N MET A 5 8.28 43.02 -69.89
CA MET A 5 6.83 43.09 -69.95
C MET A 5 6.21 42.38 -68.73
N THR A 6 5.15 42.96 -68.19
CA THR A 6 4.27 42.43 -67.15
C THR A 6 3.51 41.19 -67.62
N LEU A 7 3.41 40.16 -66.77
CA LEU A 7 2.36 39.13 -66.82
C LEU A 7 2.09 38.63 -65.40
N LEU A 8 1.05 39.20 -64.78
CA LEU A 8 0.47 38.72 -63.53
C LEU A 8 -0.33 37.45 -63.83
N ALA A 9 0.24 36.29 -63.55
CA ALA A 9 -0.48 35.02 -63.54
C ALA A 9 -1.00 34.77 -62.12
N THR A 10 -2.29 35.03 -61.88
CA THR A 10 -3.00 34.65 -60.66
C THR A 10 -3.16 33.13 -60.58
N PRO A 11 -2.59 32.43 -59.58
CA PRO A 11 -2.90 31.03 -59.37
C PRO A 11 -4.29 30.89 -58.77
N LEU A 12 -5.13 30.12 -59.46
CA LEU A 12 -6.45 29.68 -59.01
C LEU A 12 -6.26 28.84 -57.74
N VAL A 13 -6.58 29.39 -56.57
CA VAL A 13 -6.56 28.66 -55.30
C VAL A 13 -7.77 27.72 -55.28
N TRP A 14 -7.54 26.44 -55.55
CA TRP A 14 -8.51 25.38 -55.28
C TRP A 14 -8.62 25.21 -53.77
N ALA A 15 -9.66 25.81 -53.18
CA ALA A 15 -10.06 25.52 -51.82
C ALA A 15 -10.67 24.12 -51.78
N CYS A 16 -9.84 23.09 -51.59
CA CYS A 16 -10.31 21.80 -51.10
C CYS A 16 -10.89 22.03 -49.70
N ALA A 17 -12.21 22.17 -49.61
CA ALA A 17 -12.92 22.01 -48.35
C ALA A 17 -12.84 20.53 -47.98
N THR A 18 -11.71 20.11 -47.40
CA THR A 18 -11.66 18.88 -46.63
C THR A 18 -12.52 19.13 -45.40
N SER A 19 -13.78 18.71 -45.48
CA SER A 19 -14.56 18.45 -44.28
C SER A 19 -13.76 17.44 -43.48
N ALA A 20 -13.03 17.94 -42.47
CA ALA A 20 -12.57 17.12 -41.37
C ALA A 20 -13.84 16.61 -40.70
N ALA A 21 -14.35 15.48 -41.20
CA ALA A 21 -15.26 14.66 -40.45
C ALA A 21 -14.50 14.36 -39.16
N TRP A 22 -14.95 14.95 -38.07
CA TRP A 22 -14.55 14.53 -36.75
C TRP A 22 -15.04 13.10 -36.66
N ALA A 23 -14.18 12.15 -37.02
CA ALA A 23 -14.42 10.75 -36.77
C ALA A 23 -14.55 10.65 -35.26
N GLN A 24 -15.79 10.48 -34.80
CA GLN A 24 -16.08 10.17 -33.42
C GLN A 24 -15.29 8.89 -33.15
N ALA A 25 -14.20 9.00 -32.37
CA ALA A 25 -13.45 7.83 -31.97
C ALA A 25 -14.46 6.84 -31.37
N PRO A 26 -14.50 5.57 -31.81
CA PRO A 26 -15.42 4.60 -31.24
C PRO A 26 -15.23 4.62 -29.73
N HIS A 27 -16.28 5.00 -28.99
CA HIS A 27 -16.23 5.02 -27.53
C HIS A 27 -15.85 3.60 -27.08
N PRO A 28 -14.64 3.41 -26.52
CA PRO A 28 -14.18 2.07 -26.20
C PRO A 28 -15.01 1.63 -25.00
N HIS A 29 -16.02 0.80 -25.30
CA HIS A 29 -16.86 0.06 -24.36
C HIS A 29 -17.86 0.91 -23.56
N ARG A 30 -19.16 0.62 -23.72
CA ARG A 30 -20.19 1.06 -22.76
C ARG A 30 -19.82 0.51 -21.38
N LEU A 31 -19.93 1.35 -20.34
CA LEU A 31 -19.77 0.89 -18.96
C LEU A 31 -20.88 -0.12 -18.65
N THR A 32 -20.50 -1.31 -18.22
CA THR A 32 -21.40 -2.35 -17.73
C THR A 32 -21.19 -2.59 -16.24
N LEU A 33 -22.15 -3.22 -15.57
CA LEU A 33 -22.03 -3.56 -14.15
C LEU A 33 -20.82 -4.47 -13.89
N GLU A 34 -20.60 -5.44 -14.79
CA GLU A 34 -19.46 -6.36 -14.72
C GLU A 34 -18.13 -5.62 -14.88
N ARG A 35 -18.07 -4.61 -15.77
CA ARG A 35 -16.85 -3.82 -15.94
C ARG A 35 -16.54 -2.98 -14.69
N ILE A 36 -17.56 -2.48 -13.98
CA ILE A 36 -17.40 -1.70 -12.75
C ILE A 36 -16.78 -2.54 -11.64
N THR A 37 -17.07 -3.84 -11.57
CA THR A 37 -16.59 -4.75 -10.52
C THR A 37 -15.37 -5.59 -10.91
N ALA A 38 -14.96 -5.61 -12.18
CA ALA A 38 -13.83 -6.40 -12.66
C ALA A 38 -12.44 -5.82 -12.33
N ASP A 39 -11.45 -6.70 -12.14
CA ASP A 39 -10.01 -6.37 -12.10
C ASP A 39 -9.45 -6.27 -13.53
N PRO A 40 -8.64 -5.25 -13.90
CA PRO A 40 -8.21 -4.10 -13.10
C PRO A 40 -9.33 -3.06 -12.87
N PRO A 41 -9.32 -2.36 -11.72
CA PRO A 41 -10.31 -1.32 -11.42
C PRO A 41 -10.27 -0.19 -12.46
N LEU A 42 -11.42 0.42 -12.74
CA LEU A 42 -11.54 1.54 -13.66
C LEU A 42 -10.69 2.75 -13.26
N ALA A 43 -10.57 3.01 -11.95
CA ALA A 43 -9.75 4.09 -11.41
C ALA A 43 -8.24 3.76 -11.39
N GLY A 44 -7.86 2.55 -11.79
CA GLY A 44 -6.50 2.04 -11.68
C GLY A 44 -6.13 1.58 -10.26
N ARG A 45 -4.89 1.11 -10.12
CA ARG A 45 -4.32 0.59 -8.86
C ARG A 45 -3.70 1.74 -8.05
N LEU A 46 -4.56 2.51 -7.37
CA LEU A 46 -4.16 3.70 -6.61
C LEU A 46 -3.50 3.34 -5.26
N PRO A 47 -2.42 4.03 -4.86
CA PRO A 47 -1.87 3.95 -3.52
C PRO A 47 -2.89 4.34 -2.43
N ARG A 48 -2.72 3.76 -1.24
CA ARG A 48 -3.52 4.02 -0.04
C ARG A 48 -2.60 4.19 1.16
N GLN A 49 -3.09 4.83 2.22
CA GLN A 49 -2.35 5.05 3.47
C GLN A 49 -0.90 5.55 3.21
N ALA A 50 -0.78 6.66 2.50
CA ALA A 50 0.51 7.28 2.27
C ALA A 50 1.00 7.95 3.56
N GLU A 51 2.23 7.64 3.98
CA GLU A 51 2.86 8.19 5.17
C GLU A 51 4.26 8.72 4.83
N VAL A 52 4.61 9.88 5.34
CA VAL A 52 5.99 10.39 5.31
C VAL A 52 6.74 9.78 6.48
N SER A 53 7.95 9.29 6.25
CA SER A 53 8.80 8.78 7.33
C SER A 53 9.15 9.88 8.33
N PRO A 54 9.38 9.55 9.61
CA PRO A 54 9.65 10.55 10.65
C PRO A 54 10.76 11.57 10.33
N GLY A 55 11.87 11.10 9.75
CA GLY A 55 12.99 11.92 9.27
C GLY A 55 12.82 12.48 7.86
N GLY A 56 11.68 12.23 7.21
CA GLY A 56 11.33 12.78 5.91
C GLY A 56 12.06 12.16 4.71
N GLN A 57 12.77 11.04 4.88
CA GLN A 57 13.52 10.40 3.80
C GLN A 57 12.63 9.62 2.82
N TRP A 58 11.47 9.13 3.26
CA TRP A 58 10.61 8.23 2.49
C TRP A 58 9.16 8.68 2.50
N VAL A 59 8.44 8.36 1.43
CA VAL A 59 6.99 8.23 1.41
C VAL A 59 6.67 6.75 1.26
N SER A 60 6.10 6.15 2.30
CA SER A 60 5.58 4.78 2.27
C SER A 60 4.10 4.78 1.92
N PHE A 61 3.61 3.68 1.37
CA PHE A 61 2.19 3.51 1.05
C PHE A 61 1.84 2.05 0.79
N LEU A 62 0.56 1.73 0.86
CA LEU A 62 0.00 0.46 0.41
C LEU A 62 -0.42 0.58 -1.05
N ARG A 63 -0.08 -0.41 -1.86
CA ARG A 63 -0.45 -0.45 -3.29
C ARG A 63 -1.11 -1.78 -3.62
N PRO A 64 -2.24 -1.79 -4.35
CA PRO A 64 -2.79 -3.01 -4.92
C PRO A 64 -1.75 -3.76 -5.76
N SER A 65 -1.65 -5.06 -5.56
CA SER A 65 -0.76 -5.94 -6.32
C SER A 65 -1.14 -5.92 -7.80
N GLN A 66 -0.20 -6.28 -8.68
CA GLN A 66 -0.51 -6.37 -10.12
C GLN A 66 -1.37 -7.57 -10.48
N ALA A 67 -1.30 -8.65 -9.70
CA ALA A 67 -2.04 -9.88 -9.95
C ALA A 67 -3.50 -9.80 -9.46
N ASP A 68 -3.77 -8.98 -8.44
CA ASP A 68 -5.06 -8.91 -7.77
C ASP A 68 -5.20 -7.55 -7.07
N SER A 69 -6.20 -6.73 -7.44
CA SER A 69 -6.38 -5.39 -6.85
C SER A 69 -6.91 -5.40 -5.43
N GLU A 70 -7.42 -6.54 -4.97
CA GLU A 70 -7.87 -6.71 -3.59
C GLU A 70 -6.75 -7.13 -2.65
N VAL A 71 -5.52 -7.35 -3.15
CA VAL A 71 -4.34 -7.66 -2.34
C VAL A 71 -3.42 -6.45 -2.27
N LEU A 72 -3.21 -5.91 -1.08
CA LEU A 72 -2.29 -4.80 -0.85
C LEU A 72 -0.88 -5.28 -0.50
N GLU A 73 0.09 -4.55 -1.03
CA GLU A 73 1.53 -4.73 -0.78
C GLU A 73 2.10 -3.45 -0.18
N LEU A 74 3.19 -3.56 0.59
CA LEU A 74 3.85 -2.40 1.18
C LEU A 74 4.94 -1.88 0.23
N TRP A 75 4.90 -0.59 -0.05
CA TRP A 75 5.81 0.12 -0.95
C TRP A 75 6.40 1.35 -0.27
N ALA A 76 7.53 1.82 -0.79
CA ALA A 76 8.07 3.13 -0.44
C ALA A 76 8.81 3.77 -1.61
N GLN A 77 8.89 5.10 -1.59
CA GLN A 77 9.60 5.93 -2.55
C GLN A 77 10.45 6.96 -1.80
N PRO A 78 11.64 7.32 -2.28
CA PRO A 78 12.39 8.43 -1.69
C PRO A 78 11.57 9.73 -1.75
N ALA A 79 11.54 10.49 -0.65
CA ALA A 79 10.74 11.72 -0.59
C ALA A 79 11.24 12.81 -1.56
N ALA A 80 12.53 12.78 -1.90
CA ALA A 80 13.13 13.64 -2.93
C ALA A 80 12.68 13.31 -4.37
N GLY A 81 11.91 12.24 -4.56
CA GLY A 81 11.53 11.72 -5.87
C GLY A 81 12.35 10.50 -6.31
N GLY A 82 11.92 9.85 -7.38
CA GLY A 82 12.46 8.58 -7.86
C GLY A 82 11.40 7.49 -7.99
N GLU A 83 11.78 6.31 -8.48
CA GLU A 83 10.86 5.20 -8.66
C GLU A 83 10.44 4.57 -7.32
N PRO A 84 9.14 4.31 -7.11
CA PRO A 84 8.69 3.51 -5.98
C PRO A 84 9.24 2.09 -6.04
N ARG A 85 9.61 1.56 -4.88
CA ARG A 85 10.02 0.16 -4.71
C ARG A 85 9.06 -0.59 -3.80
N LYS A 86 8.80 -1.85 -4.15
CA LYS A 86 8.09 -2.77 -3.25
C LYS A 86 9.02 -3.10 -2.09
N LEU A 87 8.52 -2.96 -0.87
CA LEU A 87 9.24 -3.35 0.34
C LEU A 87 8.99 -4.81 0.67
N VAL A 88 7.72 -5.22 0.63
CA VAL A 88 7.31 -6.59 0.96
C VAL A 88 5.89 -6.87 0.47
N ALA A 89 5.64 -8.10 0.00
CA ALA A 89 4.29 -8.64 -0.20
C ALA A 89 3.97 -9.72 0.85
N ALA A 90 2.68 -9.88 1.16
CA ALA A 90 2.22 -10.94 2.07
C ALA A 90 2.60 -12.35 1.56
N ALA A 91 2.55 -12.58 0.25
CA ALA A 91 2.89 -13.87 -0.35
C ALA A 91 4.35 -14.28 -0.07
N ASP A 92 5.28 -13.32 -0.02
CA ASP A 92 6.69 -13.56 0.27
C ASP A 92 6.88 -14.05 1.71
N LEU A 93 6.09 -13.52 2.64
CA LEU A 93 6.16 -13.82 4.08
C LEU A 93 5.44 -15.13 4.46
N LEU A 94 4.40 -15.47 3.71
CA LEU A 94 3.59 -16.67 3.93
C LEU A 94 4.10 -17.88 3.12
N GLY A 95 5.18 -17.73 2.34
CA GLY A 95 5.73 -18.81 1.52
C GLY A 95 4.72 -19.33 0.49
N GLY A 96 3.87 -18.44 -0.04
CA GLY A 96 2.78 -18.80 -0.96
C GLY A 96 1.53 -19.41 -0.30
N ALA A 97 1.51 -19.62 1.02
CA ALA A 97 0.29 -20.00 1.72
C ALA A 97 -0.76 -18.88 1.66
N ALA A 98 -2.03 -19.27 1.67
CA ALA A 98 -3.12 -18.30 1.75
C ALA A 98 -3.08 -17.54 3.09
N GLN A 99 -3.38 -16.25 3.04
CA GLN A 99 -3.60 -15.45 4.24
C GLN A 99 -4.76 -16.03 5.05
N GLN A 100 -4.56 -16.17 6.35
CA GLN A 100 -5.57 -16.67 7.28
C GLN A 100 -5.93 -15.54 8.25
N LEU A 101 -7.23 -15.27 8.39
CA LEU A 101 -7.75 -14.31 9.36
C LEU A 101 -8.61 -15.08 10.37
N SER A 102 -8.28 -14.92 11.65
CA SER A 102 -9.15 -15.35 12.74
C SER A 102 -10.47 -14.56 12.72
N GLU A 103 -11.50 -15.06 13.40
CA GLU A 103 -12.77 -14.33 13.53
C GLU A 103 -12.58 -12.96 14.19
N THR A 104 -11.72 -12.90 15.21
CA THR A 104 -11.37 -11.63 15.88
C THR A 104 -10.73 -10.62 14.91
N GLU A 105 -9.81 -11.06 14.05
CA GLU A 105 -9.22 -10.19 13.02
C GLU A 105 -10.25 -9.72 11.99
N LYS A 106 -11.11 -10.64 11.51
CA LYS A 106 -12.18 -10.28 10.56
C LYS A 106 -13.10 -9.22 11.16
N MET A 107 -13.50 -9.39 12.42
CA MET A 107 -14.34 -8.41 13.13
C MET A 107 -13.62 -7.07 13.29
N ALA A 108 -12.33 -7.07 13.63
CA ALA A 108 -11.54 -5.83 13.75
C ALA A 108 -11.43 -5.08 12.41
N LEU A 109 -11.17 -5.79 11.31
CA LEU A 109 -11.08 -5.22 9.97
C LEU A 109 -12.44 -4.70 9.49
N GLU A 110 -13.54 -5.41 9.76
CA GLU A 110 -14.89 -4.98 9.43
C GLU A 110 -15.26 -3.66 10.15
N ARG A 111 -14.90 -3.53 11.44
CA ARG A 111 -15.08 -2.26 12.19
C ARG A 111 -14.30 -1.10 11.57
N GLN A 112 -13.15 -1.39 10.97
CA GLN A 112 -12.33 -0.41 10.26
C GLN A 112 -12.75 -0.23 8.79
N ARG A 113 -13.76 -0.99 8.32
CA ARG A 113 -14.24 -1.04 6.93
C ARG A 113 -13.13 -1.40 5.93
N ILE A 114 -12.24 -2.30 6.34
CA ILE A 114 -11.15 -2.81 5.51
C ILE A 114 -11.58 -4.15 4.93
N SER A 115 -11.79 -4.18 3.62
CA SER A 115 -12.16 -5.40 2.88
C SER A 115 -10.98 -6.05 2.14
N GLN A 116 -9.87 -5.32 1.98
CA GLN A 116 -8.70 -5.80 1.25
C GLN A 116 -7.96 -6.90 2.02
N ARG A 117 -7.20 -7.70 1.28
CA ARG A 117 -6.23 -8.69 1.78
C ARG A 117 -4.81 -8.15 1.65
N GLY A 118 -3.85 -8.96 2.07
CA GLY A 118 -2.43 -8.63 2.09
C GLY A 118 -2.07 -7.80 3.33
N ILE A 119 -1.19 -6.83 3.15
CA ILE A 119 -0.79 -5.90 4.20
C ILE A 119 -1.76 -4.72 4.16
N THR A 120 -2.70 -4.67 5.10
CA THR A 120 -3.81 -3.73 5.08
C THR A 120 -3.60 -2.50 5.97
N GLY A 121 -2.56 -2.51 6.79
CA GLY A 121 -2.13 -1.39 7.60
C GLY A 121 -0.66 -1.56 7.98
N TYR A 122 0.01 -0.46 8.23
CA TYR A 122 1.40 -0.44 8.69
C TYR A 122 1.65 0.86 9.48
N GLN A 123 2.85 1.00 10.03
CA GLN A 123 3.34 2.25 10.58
C GLN A 123 4.87 2.29 10.57
N TRP A 124 5.45 3.49 10.60
CA TRP A 124 6.86 3.67 10.91
C TRP A 124 7.16 3.29 12.37
N CYS A 125 8.38 2.79 12.60
CA CYS A 125 8.87 2.37 13.91
C CYS A 125 10.15 3.13 14.27
N GLY A 126 10.08 3.96 15.32
CA GLY A 126 11.17 4.86 15.72
C GLY A 126 11.25 6.14 14.87
N GLN A 127 12.35 6.90 15.00
CA GLN A 127 12.60 8.14 14.25
C GLN A 127 13.64 8.00 13.12
N ALA A 128 14.20 6.80 12.95
CA ALA A 128 15.40 6.58 12.14
C ALA A 128 15.12 6.21 10.68
N ASP A 129 13.88 6.33 10.20
CA ASP A 129 13.47 6.07 8.80
C ASP A 129 13.89 4.69 8.25
N SER A 130 14.06 3.71 9.14
CA SER A 130 14.71 2.44 8.84
C SER A 130 13.88 1.21 9.19
N ALA A 131 12.68 1.38 9.74
CA ALA A 131 11.83 0.25 10.09
C ALA A 131 10.33 0.59 9.99
N LEU A 132 9.55 -0.36 9.46
CA LEU A 132 8.09 -0.32 9.48
C LEU A 132 7.52 -1.59 10.11
N LEU A 133 6.44 -1.44 10.87
CA LEU A 133 5.71 -2.50 11.57
C LEU A 133 4.35 -2.70 10.90
N PHE A 134 3.94 -3.94 10.71
CA PHE A 134 2.62 -4.28 10.20
C PHE A 134 2.12 -5.63 10.73
N PRO A 135 0.80 -5.81 10.91
CA PRO A 135 0.19 -7.10 11.18
C PRO A 135 -0.03 -7.90 9.89
N LEU A 136 0.08 -9.23 9.99
CA LEU A 136 -0.29 -10.17 8.92
C LEU A 136 -0.59 -11.55 9.53
N SER A 137 -1.75 -12.13 9.19
CA SER A 137 -2.18 -13.47 9.62
C SER A 137 -2.00 -13.73 11.12
N GLY A 138 -2.53 -12.84 11.97
CA GLY A 138 -2.47 -12.94 13.43
C GLY A 138 -1.12 -12.60 14.06
N ASP A 139 -0.07 -12.38 13.28
CA ASP A 139 1.27 -12.08 13.78
C ASP A 139 1.76 -10.69 13.36
N LEU A 140 2.88 -10.28 13.96
CA LEU A 140 3.51 -8.98 13.72
C LEU A 140 4.81 -9.16 12.94
N TYR A 141 5.04 -8.26 11.99
CA TYR A 141 6.20 -8.27 11.11
C TYR A 141 6.90 -6.92 11.15
N LEU A 142 8.22 -6.95 11.08
CA LEU A 142 9.05 -5.77 10.96
C LEU A 142 9.82 -5.84 9.64
N VAL A 143 9.71 -4.79 8.82
CA VAL A 143 10.58 -4.61 7.65
C VAL A 143 11.63 -3.56 7.97
N ARG A 144 12.90 -3.93 7.89
CA ARG A 144 14.05 -3.03 8.08
C ARG A 144 14.58 -2.59 6.73
N LEU A 145 14.79 -1.29 6.57
CA LEU A 145 15.38 -0.70 5.37
C LEU A 145 16.89 -0.55 5.57
N SER A 146 17.67 -1.10 4.64
CA SER A 146 19.12 -1.00 4.66
C SER A 146 19.67 -0.69 3.25
N ALA A 147 20.96 -0.40 3.15
CA ALA A 147 21.65 -0.26 1.85
C ALA A 147 21.58 -1.54 1.00
N ALA A 148 21.48 -2.71 1.64
CA ALA A 148 21.30 -3.99 0.95
C ALA A 148 19.85 -4.25 0.49
N GLY A 149 18.91 -3.36 0.83
CA GLY A 149 17.49 -3.48 0.53
C GLY A 149 16.62 -3.72 1.76
N PRO A 150 15.29 -3.86 1.57
CA PRO A 150 14.35 -4.18 2.62
C PRO A 150 14.54 -5.63 3.10
N GLN A 151 14.46 -5.83 4.41
CA GLN A 151 14.52 -7.14 5.07
C GLN A 151 13.32 -7.28 5.99
N ALA A 152 12.34 -8.10 5.60
CA ALA A 152 11.14 -8.33 6.37
C ALA A 152 11.27 -9.60 7.22
N GLN A 153 10.88 -9.53 8.48
CA GLN A 153 10.94 -10.65 9.42
C GLN A 153 9.67 -10.71 10.27
N LYS A 154 9.20 -11.93 10.53
CA LYS A 154 8.20 -12.19 11.57
C LYS A 154 8.84 -11.94 12.94
N LEU A 155 8.12 -11.28 13.84
CA LEU A 155 8.55 -11.11 15.22
C LEU A 155 8.35 -12.42 16.00
N ALA A 156 9.34 -12.77 16.83
CA ALA A 156 9.32 -13.98 17.64
C ALA A 156 8.35 -13.81 18.81
N LEU A 157 7.07 -14.11 18.56
CA LEU A 157 5.99 -14.05 19.53
C LEU A 157 5.40 -15.46 19.72
N PRO A 158 4.88 -15.78 20.92
CA PRO A 158 4.14 -17.02 21.13
C PRO A 158 3.01 -17.18 20.11
N ALA A 159 2.81 -18.40 19.62
CA ALA A 159 1.64 -18.73 18.83
C ALA A 159 0.36 -18.63 19.69
N GLY A 160 -0.77 -18.30 19.08
CA GLY A 160 -2.03 -18.14 19.79
C GLY A 160 -2.94 -17.11 19.13
N ALA A 161 -3.68 -16.38 19.95
CA ALA A 161 -4.56 -15.31 19.52
C ALA A 161 -3.85 -14.24 18.68
N PRO A 162 -4.58 -13.55 17.78
CA PRO A 162 -4.01 -12.54 16.92
C PRO A 162 -3.49 -11.35 17.74
N LYS A 163 -2.38 -10.76 17.27
CA LYS A 163 -1.81 -9.55 17.84
C LYS A 163 -2.40 -8.35 17.11
N LEU A 164 -3.34 -7.70 17.77
CA LEU A 164 -4.12 -6.60 17.22
C LEU A 164 -3.50 -5.25 17.59
N GLU A 165 -3.84 -4.26 16.79
CA GLU A 165 -3.53 -2.85 17.01
C GLU A 165 -2.08 -2.56 17.43
N PRO A 166 -1.09 -3.13 16.73
CA PRO A 166 0.29 -2.92 17.10
C PRO A 166 0.68 -1.44 17.03
N ARG A 167 1.52 -0.99 17.95
CA ARG A 167 2.10 0.36 18.01
C ARG A 167 3.57 0.29 18.40
N CYS A 168 4.47 0.82 17.57
CA CYS A 168 5.85 1.06 17.97
C CYS A 168 5.98 2.28 18.90
N THR A 169 6.93 2.22 19.82
CA THR A 169 7.33 3.38 20.62
C THR A 169 8.07 4.41 19.76
N PRO A 170 8.05 5.71 20.13
CA PRO A 170 8.74 6.76 19.36
C PRO A 170 10.25 6.55 19.22
N ASP A 171 10.89 5.87 20.18
CA ASP A 171 12.31 5.52 20.13
C ASP A 171 12.62 4.29 19.26
N GLY A 172 11.59 3.56 18.80
CA GLY A 172 11.71 2.36 17.97
C GLY A 172 12.30 1.15 18.70
N GLN A 173 12.40 1.18 20.03
CA GLN A 173 13.01 0.10 20.82
C GLN A 173 12.00 -0.92 21.33
N ARG A 174 10.72 -0.57 21.33
CA ARG A 174 9.62 -1.42 21.80
C ARG A 174 8.42 -1.31 20.89
N LEU A 175 7.54 -2.28 21.01
CA LEU A 175 6.16 -2.15 20.57
C LEU A 175 5.18 -2.51 21.69
N ALA A 176 3.94 -2.08 21.53
CA ALA A 176 2.78 -2.53 22.28
C ALA A 176 1.76 -3.14 21.31
N TYR A 177 0.95 -4.07 21.80
CA TYR A 177 -0.11 -4.73 21.02
C TYR A 177 -1.16 -5.31 21.96
N VAL A 178 -2.33 -5.62 21.42
CA VAL A 178 -3.42 -6.28 22.15
C VAL A 178 -3.49 -7.75 21.75
N GLN A 179 -3.58 -8.65 22.72
CA GLN A 179 -3.80 -10.07 22.51
C GLN A 179 -4.76 -10.56 23.60
N ASP A 180 -5.82 -11.29 23.21
CA ASP A 180 -6.85 -11.77 24.15
C ASP A 180 -7.40 -10.67 25.07
N GLY A 181 -7.65 -9.48 24.51
CA GLY A 181 -8.14 -8.31 25.25
C GLY A 181 -7.14 -7.65 26.20
N ASN A 182 -5.93 -8.20 26.34
CA ASN A 182 -4.91 -7.70 27.25
C ASN A 182 -3.81 -6.93 26.50
N LEU A 183 -3.24 -5.93 27.16
CA LEU A 183 -2.14 -5.12 26.62
C LEU A 183 -0.81 -5.84 26.87
N PHE A 184 0.01 -5.94 25.84
CA PHE A 184 1.36 -6.48 25.90
C PHE A 184 2.38 -5.45 25.41
N THR A 185 3.63 -5.61 25.83
CA THR A 185 4.78 -4.90 25.26
C THR A 185 5.89 -5.88 24.89
N LEU A 186 6.61 -5.60 23.79
CA LEU A 186 7.73 -6.41 23.32
C LEU A 186 8.93 -5.51 22.99
N PRO A 187 10.07 -5.66 23.68
CA PRO A 187 11.33 -5.08 23.24
C PRO A 187 11.76 -5.64 21.88
N LEU A 188 12.25 -4.78 20.99
CA LEU A 188 12.68 -5.15 19.62
C LEU A 188 14.15 -5.60 19.55
N SER A 189 14.75 -5.90 20.71
CA SER A 189 16.08 -6.53 20.79
C SER A 189 16.00 -8.04 20.52
N PRO A 190 17.00 -8.65 19.87
CA PRO A 190 17.02 -10.09 19.61
C PRO A 190 16.79 -10.92 20.88
N GLY A 191 15.93 -11.94 20.79
CA GLY A 191 15.64 -12.87 21.89
C GLY A 191 14.74 -12.31 23.01
N ALA A 192 14.31 -11.06 22.92
CA ALA A 192 13.37 -10.49 23.88
C ALA A 192 12.04 -11.24 23.90
N GLN A 193 11.43 -11.30 25.08
CA GLN A 193 10.12 -11.90 25.29
C GLN A 193 9.07 -10.82 25.52
N PRO A 194 7.81 -11.04 25.11
CA PRO A 194 6.73 -10.12 25.41
C PRO A 194 6.43 -10.12 26.91
N GLN A 195 6.06 -8.95 27.42
CA GLN A 195 5.56 -8.74 28.77
C GLN A 195 4.09 -8.34 28.71
N GLN A 196 3.25 -9.09 29.41
CA GLN A 196 1.85 -8.74 29.63
C GLN A 196 1.75 -7.60 30.66
N LEU A 197 0.98 -6.56 30.34
CA LEU A 197 0.81 -5.36 31.17
C LEU A 197 -0.56 -5.33 31.88
N THR A 198 -1.57 -5.98 31.31
CA THR A 198 -2.92 -6.08 31.91
C THR A 198 -3.39 -7.54 31.91
N THR A 199 -4.29 -7.89 32.83
CA THR A 199 -4.73 -9.29 33.04
C THR A 199 -6.25 -9.45 33.16
N ASP A 200 -7.00 -8.37 32.97
CA ASP A 200 -8.46 -8.29 33.11
C ASP A 200 -9.20 -8.34 31.77
N GLY A 201 -8.48 -8.57 30.66
CA GLY A 201 -9.08 -8.82 29.35
C GLY A 201 -10.05 -10.00 29.39
N SER A 202 -11.21 -9.84 28.76
CA SER A 202 -12.30 -10.83 28.72
C SER A 202 -13.17 -10.64 27.47
N ASP A 203 -14.22 -11.44 27.32
CA ASP A 203 -15.19 -11.30 26.22
C ASP A 203 -15.84 -9.90 26.12
N THR A 204 -15.87 -9.15 27.23
CA THR A 204 -16.51 -7.83 27.30
C THR A 204 -15.55 -6.68 27.63
N VAL A 205 -14.27 -7.00 27.89
CA VAL A 205 -13.25 -6.01 28.27
C VAL A 205 -12.02 -6.19 27.37
N SER A 206 -11.63 -5.13 26.67
CA SER A 206 -10.44 -5.08 25.83
C SER A 206 -9.66 -3.78 26.06
N TRP A 207 -8.34 -3.88 26.11
CA TRP A 207 -7.41 -2.73 26.17
C TRP A 207 -7.03 -2.21 24.77
N GLY A 208 -8.02 -2.13 23.89
CA GLY A 208 -7.98 -1.72 22.48
C GLY A 208 -9.35 -1.89 21.85
#